data_AF-A0A8H7V7S8-F1
#
_entry.id   AF-A0A8H7V7S8-F1
#
_cell.length_a   1.000
_cell.length_b   1.000
_cell.length_c   1.000
_cell.angle_alpha   90.00
_cell.angle_beta   90.00
_cell.angle_gamma   90.00
#
_symmetry.space_group_name_H-M   'P 1'
#
loop_
_entity.id
_entity.type
_entity.pdbx_description
1 polymer ?
#
loop_
_entity_poly.entity_id
_entity_poly.type
_entity_poly.pdbx_seq_one_letter_code
_entity_poly.pdbx_strand_id
1 'polypeptide(L)'
;MSSDYDQDPSEEQRRSWSQQQNILKDQLVLVDTLSFDAANLTDLKYIGGVDLSFLLGDQENAVACLIVMKMPDLQIVYKEFLQTKLHLPYISGFLAFREVEPLLKLLNQLKANQPELYPQVILVDGNGLLHPRKFGIASHLGVLCQTPTIGVAKNFLVIPSEFNDMATIKRSTSNSIYGTALRTSDNATNPVFVSQGHLITLETAIKVVLSTCPKHRIPEPIRAADLESRAYIRNNSQ
;
A
#
# COMPACT_ATOMS: atom_id res chain seq x y z
N MET A 1 -15.87 -29.49 -15.61
CA MET A 1 -14.55 -30.08 -15.92
C MET A 1 -13.60 -29.64 -14.82
N SER A 2 -13.07 -30.63 -14.11
CA SER A 2 -12.03 -30.67 -13.07
C SER A 2 -11.64 -29.37 -12.32
N SER A 3 -11.95 -29.35 -11.03
CA SER A 3 -11.53 -28.39 -10.01
C SER A 3 -10.15 -28.75 -9.43
N ASP A 4 -9.07 -28.49 -10.17
CA ASP A 4 -7.69 -28.83 -9.76
C ASP A 4 -6.95 -27.72 -8.98
N TYR A 5 -7.64 -26.73 -8.41
CA TYR A 5 -6.97 -25.48 -7.99
C TYR A 5 -6.97 -25.20 -6.47
N ASP A 6 -7.26 -26.21 -5.66
CA ASP A 6 -7.26 -26.14 -4.20
C ASP A 6 -5.93 -26.64 -3.58
N GLN A 7 -4.82 -26.51 -4.30
CA GLN A 7 -3.51 -26.96 -3.82
C GLN A 7 -2.72 -25.80 -3.24
N ASP A 8 -2.36 -25.93 -1.96
CA ASP A 8 -1.34 -25.13 -1.30
C ASP A 8 -0.10 -25.05 -2.22
N PRO A 9 0.45 -23.85 -2.53
CA PRO A 9 1.59 -23.73 -3.42
C PRO A 9 2.71 -24.68 -3.03
N SER A 10 3.29 -25.31 -4.05
CA SER A 10 4.39 -26.27 -3.88
C SER A 10 5.56 -25.61 -3.15
N GLU A 11 6.39 -26.42 -2.49
CA GLU A 11 7.63 -25.91 -1.88
C GLU A 11 8.49 -25.14 -2.88
N GLU A 12 8.51 -25.58 -4.14
CA GLU A 12 9.25 -24.94 -5.21
C GLU A 12 8.68 -23.56 -5.55
N GLN A 13 7.36 -23.42 -5.65
CA GLN A 13 6.70 -22.12 -5.83
C GLN A 13 7.00 -21.18 -4.66
N ARG A 14 6.92 -21.66 -3.42
CA ARG A 14 7.25 -20.88 -2.21
C ARG A 14 8.72 -20.44 -2.19
N ARG A 15 9.64 -21.29 -2.64
CA ARG A 15 11.07 -20.95 -2.77
C ARG A 15 11.29 -19.89 -3.85
N SER A 16 10.68 -20.07 -5.02
CA SER A 16 10.75 -19.12 -6.13
C SER A 16 10.26 -17.73 -5.73
N TRP A 17 9.07 -17.62 -5.13
CA TRP A 17 8.56 -16.33 -4.64
C TRP A 17 9.42 -15.73 -3.54
N SER A 18 10.00 -16.55 -2.66
CA SER A 18 10.92 -16.05 -1.64
C SER A 18 12.18 -15.44 -2.26
N GLN A 19 12.73 -16.09 -3.29
CA GLN A 19 13.89 -15.55 -4.02
C GLN A 19 13.54 -14.24 -4.74
N GLN A 20 12.42 -14.20 -5.46
CA GLN A 20 11.97 -12.98 -6.13
C GLN A 20 11.73 -11.84 -5.14
N GLN A 21 11.13 -12.13 -3.98
CA GLN A 21 10.91 -11.12 -2.95
C GLN A 21 12.22 -10.58 -2.39
N ASN A 22 13.24 -11.43 -2.21
CA ASN A 22 14.55 -11.00 -1.74
C ASN A 22 15.24 -10.12 -2.79
N ILE A 23 15.21 -10.50 -4.07
CA ILE A 23 15.78 -9.71 -5.17
C ILE A 23 15.15 -8.31 -5.24
N LEU A 24 13.82 -8.22 -5.08
CA LEU A 24 13.13 -6.93 -5.07
C LEU A 24 13.37 -6.14 -3.79
N LYS A 25 13.47 -6.83 -2.65
CA LYS A 25 13.79 -6.21 -1.36
C LYS A 25 15.18 -5.59 -1.34
N ASP A 26 16.15 -6.17 -2.04
CA ASP A 26 17.50 -5.61 -2.14
C ASP A 26 17.53 -4.28 -2.91
N GLN A 27 16.47 -3.96 -3.66
CA GLN A 27 16.29 -2.69 -4.37
C GLN A 27 15.57 -1.63 -3.49
N LEU A 28 15.19 -1.97 -2.27
CA LEU A 28 14.43 -1.09 -1.39
C LEU A 28 15.27 0.10 -0.90
N VAL A 29 14.92 1.30 -1.34
CA VAL A 29 15.47 2.55 -0.81
C VAL A 29 14.55 3.10 0.28
N LEU A 30 15.10 3.40 1.46
CA LEU A 30 14.37 3.87 2.66
C LEU A 30 14.75 5.30 3.09
N VAL A 31 15.32 6.05 2.15
CA VAL A 31 15.66 7.47 2.27
C VAL A 31 14.89 8.27 1.24
N ASP A 32 14.74 9.57 1.47
CA ASP A 32 13.97 10.46 0.62
C ASP A 32 14.65 10.64 -0.75
N THR A 33 14.00 10.14 -1.79
CA THR A 33 14.32 10.41 -3.20
C THR A 33 13.07 11.00 -3.85
N LEU A 34 12.85 12.28 -3.60
CA LEU A 34 11.56 12.94 -3.82
C LEU A 34 11.67 14.07 -4.85
N SER A 35 10.58 14.32 -5.56
CA SER A 35 10.44 15.45 -6.51
C SER A 35 9.83 16.71 -5.87
N PHE A 36 9.74 16.74 -4.54
CA PHE A 36 9.16 17.83 -3.75
C PHE A 36 9.96 18.02 -2.45
N ASP A 37 9.78 19.15 -1.78
CA ASP A 37 10.46 19.44 -0.51
C ASP A 37 9.84 18.62 0.64
N ALA A 38 10.62 17.71 1.21
CA ALA A 38 10.20 16.86 2.33
C ALA A 38 9.91 17.63 3.62
N ALA A 39 10.56 18.79 3.83
CA ALA A 39 10.44 19.53 5.08
C ALA A 39 9.04 20.12 5.24
N ASN A 40 8.53 20.75 4.18
CA ASN A 40 7.26 21.48 4.20
C ASN A 40 6.21 20.92 3.22
N LEU A 41 6.51 19.82 2.53
CA LEU A 41 5.69 19.25 1.45
C LEU A 41 5.44 20.25 0.30
N THR A 42 6.33 21.23 0.13
CA THR A 42 6.22 22.20 -0.96
C THR A 42 6.49 21.50 -2.29
N ASP A 43 5.72 21.84 -3.33
CA ASP A 43 5.72 21.18 -4.64
C ASP A 43 5.20 19.72 -4.67
N LEU A 44 4.62 19.23 -3.57
CA LEU A 44 3.79 18.03 -3.61
C LEU A 44 2.43 18.41 -4.20
N LYS A 45 2.21 18.07 -5.47
CA LYS A 45 1.03 18.43 -6.28
C LYS A 45 0.00 17.31 -6.37
N TYR A 46 0.46 16.06 -6.50
CA TYR A 46 -0.41 14.90 -6.67
C TYR A 46 -0.02 13.75 -5.75
N ILE A 47 -1.04 13.18 -5.10
CA ILE A 47 -0.90 12.02 -4.22
C ILE A 47 -1.83 10.90 -4.67
N GLY A 48 -1.29 9.69 -4.74
CA GLY A 48 -2.01 8.49 -5.13
C GLY A 48 -2.55 7.75 -3.92
N GLY A 49 -3.68 7.07 -4.09
CA GLY A 49 -4.22 6.09 -3.16
C GLY A 49 -4.57 4.83 -3.94
N VAL A 50 -4.19 3.67 -3.42
CA VAL A 50 -4.54 2.38 -4.01
C VAL A 50 -5.22 1.47 -3.00
N ASP A 51 -6.20 0.72 -3.51
CA ASP A 51 -6.95 -0.29 -2.75
C ASP A 51 -7.24 -1.51 -3.64
N LEU A 52 -7.40 -2.66 -3.01
CA LEU A 52 -7.89 -3.88 -3.64
C LEU A 52 -9.10 -4.39 -2.84
N SER A 53 -10.29 -4.26 -3.42
CA SER A 53 -11.54 -4.67 -2.77
C SER A 53 -12.09 -5.95 -3.38
N PHE A 54 -12.48 -6.89 -2.54
CA PHE A 54 -13.06 -8.18 -2.95
C PHE A 54 -14.57 -8.10 -3.12
N LEU A 55 -15.11 -8.91 -4.05
CA LEU A 55 -16.55 -9.08 -4.18
C LEU A 55 -17.13 -9.75 -2.92
N LEU A 56 -18.40 -9.46 -2.61
CA LEU A 56 -19.02 -9.97 -1.38
C LEU A 56 -19.12 -11.51 -1.43
N GLY A 57 -18.48 -12.17 -0.47
CA GLY A 57 -18.44 -13.64 -0.42
C GLY A 57 -17.41 -14.28 -1.36
N ASP A 58 -16.57 -13.46 -2.02
CA ASP A 58 -15.54 -13.90 -2.95
C ASP A 58 -14.14 -13.65 -2.38
N GLN A 59 -13.20 -14.56 -2.64
CA GLN A 59 -11.80 -14.50 -2.23
C GLN A 59 -10.83 -14.46 -3.43
N GLU A 60 -11.38 -14.57 -4.64
CA GLU A 60 -10.66 -14.59 -5.91
C GLU A 60 -10.96 -13.35 -6.73
N ASN A 61 -12.23 -12.97 -6.89
CA ASN A 61 -12.60 -11.81 -7.68
C ASN A 61 -12.45 -10.53 -6.85
N ALA A 62 -11.63 -9.62 -7.37
CA ALA A 62 -11.33 -8.35 -6.74
C ALA A 62 -11.36 -7.20 -7.76
N VAL A 63 -11.46 -5.99 -7.24
CA VAL A 63 -11.37 -4.74 -7.98
C VAL A 63 -10.19 -3.96 -7.41
N ALA A 64 -9.16 -3.81 -8.24
CA ALA A 64 -8.10 -2.85 -8.01
C ALA A 64 -8.61 -1.44 -8.31
N CYS A 65 -8.25 -0.49 -7.46
CA CYS A 65 -8.59 0.91 -7.64
C CYS A 65 -7.35 1.79 -7.45
N LEU A 66 -7.18 2.75 -8.35
CA LEU A 66 -6.20 3.83 -8.25
C LEU A 66 -6.96 5.14 -8.22
N ILE A 67 -6.72 5.94 -7.18
CA ILE A 67 -7.18 7.32 -7.06
C ILE A 67 -5.96 8.23 -7.08
N VAL A 68 -6.05 9.35 -7.80
CA VAL A 68 -5.10 10.46 -7.64
C VAL A 68 -5.86 11.69 -7.16
N MET A 69 -5.30 12.32 -6.14
CA MET A 69 -5.80 13.56 -5.58
C MET A 69 -4.79 14.69 -5.75
N LYS A 70 -5.32 15.89 -5.95
CA LYS A 70 -4.53 17.12 -5.91
C LYS A 70 -4.23 17.51 -4.46
N MET A 71 -3.05 18.05 -4.21
CA MET A 71 -2.62 18.58 -2.93
C MET A 71 -2.64 20.12 -2.95
N PRO A 72 -2.97 20.77 -1.81
CA PRO A 72 -3.36 20.19 -0.52
C PRO A 72 -4.88 19.97 -0.37
N ASP A 73 -5.68 20.25 -1.40
CA ASP A 73 -7.14 20.26 -1.34
C ASP A 73 -7.81 18.88 -1.33
N LEU A 74 -7.06 17.82 -1.67
CA LEU A 74 -7.49 16.42 -1.71
C LEU A 74 -8.68 16.18 -2.64
N GLN A 75 -8.75 16.97 -3.73
CA GLN A 75 -9.74 16.76 -4.78
C GLN A 75 -9.31 15.61 -5.69
N ILE A 76 -10.20 14.65 -5.94
CA ILE A 76 -9.96 13.56 -6.88
C ILE A 76 -9.86 14.13 -8.29
N VAL A 77 -8.70 13.95 -8.93
CA VAL A 77 -8.43 14.37 -10.32
C VAL A 77 -8.35 13.19 -11.29
N TYR A 78 -8.15 11.98 -10.77
CA TYR A 78 -8.12 10.76 -11.57
C TYR A 78 -8.64 9.57 -10.75
N LYS A 79 -9.36 8.68 -11.42
CA LYS A 79 -9.75 7.38 -10.87
C LYS A 79 -9.76 6.32 -11.96
N GLU A 80 -9.27 5.13 -11.64
CA GLU A 80 -9.24 3.99 -12.54
C GLU A 80 -9.52 2.70 -11.77
N PHE A 81 -10.17 1.76 -12.43
CA PHE A 81 -10.55 0.48 -11.84
C PHE A 81 -10.12 -0.67 -12.74
N LEU A 82 -9.74 -1.77 -12.12
CA LEU A 82 -9.43 -3.00 -12.83
C LEU A 82 -10.06 -4.18 -12.09
N GLN A 83 -11.06 -4.81 -12.72
CA GLN A 83 -11.53 -6.13 -12.30
C GLN A 83 -10.43 -7.16 -12.55
N THR A 84 -10.14 -7.95 -11.54
CA THR A 84 -9.10 -8.97 -11.59
C THR A 84 -9.54 -10.21 -10.84
N LYS A 85 -9.02 -11.35 -11.28
CA LYS A 85 -9.17 -12.62 -10.60
C LYS A 85 -7.83 -13.01 -9.99
N LEU A 86 -7.76 -13.10 -8.67
CA LEU A 86 -6.56 -13.45 -7.93
C LEU A 86 -6.40 -14.97 -7.87
N HIS A 87 -5.50 -15.51 -8.69
CA HIS A 87 -5.35 -16.94 -8.94
C HIS A 87 -4.58 -17.74 -7.87
N LEU A 88 -4.00 -17.10 -6.85
CA LEU A 88 -3.23 -17.80 -5.80
C LEU A 88 -4.03 -17.89 -4.50
N PRO A 89 -3.94 -18.96 -3.70
CA PRO A 89 -4.54 -18.99 -2.36
C PRO A 89 -3.90 -17.95 -1.43
N TYR A 90 -4.60 -17.54 -0.36
CA TYR A 90 -4.04 -16.60 0.63
C TYR A 90 -2.89 -17.27 1.39
N ILE A 91 -1.64 -16.89 1.07
CA ILE A 91 -0.46 -17.31 1.83
C ILE A 91 0.07 -16.13 2.63
N SER A 92 0.00 -16.27 3.95
CA SER A 92 0.55 -15.28 4.88
C SER A 92 2.02 -14.97 4.55
N GLY A 93 2.35 -13.69 4.40
CA GLY A 93 3.69 -13.22 4.02
C GLY A 93 3.98 -13.07 2.51
N PHE A 94 3.09 -13.56 1.64
CA PHE A 94 3.21 -13.44 0.17
C PHE A 94 2.04 -12.69 -0.49
N LEU A 95 1.17 -12.07 0.31
CA LEU A 95 -0.02 -11.35 -0.17
C LEU A 95 0.29 -10.36 -1.30
N ALA A 96 1.43 -9.66 -1.22
CA ALA A 96 1.87 -8.72 -2.23
C ALA A 96 2.01 -9.35 -3.64
N PHE A 97 2.33 -10.64 -3.77
CA PHE A 97 2.42 -11.29 -5.08
C PHE A 97 1.08 -11.42 -5.80
N ARG A 98 -0.04 -11.46 -5.05
CA ARG A 98 -1.39 -11.47 -5.62
C ARG A 98 -1.84 -10.07 -6.01
N GLU A 99 -1.57 -9.11 -5.15
CA GLU A 99 -2.26 -7.82 -5.15
C GLU A 99 -1.50 -6.73 -5.90
N VAL A 100 -0.18 -6.84 -6.06
CA VAL A 100 0.65 -5.79 -6.67
C VAL A 100 0.45 -5.70 -8.18
N GLU A 101 0.29 -6.80 -8.90
CA GLU A 101 0.20 -6.78 -10.37
C GLU A 101 -1.00 -5.95 -10.87
N PRO A 102 -2.24 -6.13 -10.36
CA PRO A 102 -3.37 -5.28 -10.74
C PRO A 102 -3.13 -3.79 -10.48
N LEU A 103 -2.53 -3.45 -9.32
CA LEU A 103 -2.24 -2.07 -8.95
C LEU A 103 -1.14 -1.46 -9.84
N LEU A 104 -0.10 -2.23 -10.15
CA LEU A 104 0.98 -1.83 -11.04
C LEU A 104 0.45 -1.57 -12.46
N LYS A 105 -0.49 -2.40 -12.94
CA LYS A 105 -1.13 -2.19 -14.24
C LYS A 105 -1.88 -0.87 -14.31
N LEU A 106 -2.64 -0.50 -13.28
CA LEU A 106 -3.31 0.80 -13.19
C LEU A 106 -2.31 1.97 -13.21
N LEU A 107 -1.22 1.87 -12.45
CA LEU A 107 -0.17 2.88 -12.46
C LEU A 107 0.52 3.02 -13.82
N ASN A 108 0.80 1.91 -14.49
CA ASN A 108 1.41 1.93 -15.82
C ASN A 108 0.46 2.53 -16.88
N GLN A 109 -0.84 2.25 -16.78
CA GLN A 109 -1.86 2.86 -17.64
C GLN A 109 -1.92 4.38 -17.42
N LEU A 110 -1.97 4.85 -16.17
CA LEU A 110 -1.91 6.28 -15.86
C LEU A 110 -0.63 6.92 -16.41
N LYS A 111 0.53 6.28 -16.18
CA LYS A 111 1.84 6.79 -16.65
C LYS A 111 1.90 6.89 -18.18
N ALA A 112 1.26 5.97 -18.90
CA ALA A 112 1.23 5.98 -20.36
C ALA A 112 0.23 7.00 -20.94
N ASN A 113 -0.92 7.19 -20.28
CA ASN A 113 -2.03 7.93 -20.85
C ASN A 113 -2.12 9.39 -20.37
N GLN A 114 -1.79 9.65 -19.10
CA GLN A 114 -1.88 10.97 -18.46
C GLN A 114 -0.70 11.19 -17.48
N PRO A 115 0.55 11.19 -17.97
CA PRO A 115 1.75 11.27 -17.12
C PRO A 115 1.82 12.53 -16.25
N GLU A 116 1.17 13.63 -16.66
CA GLU A 116 1.07 14.88 -15.91
C GLU A 116 0.27 14.77 -14.61
N LEU A 117 -0.59 13.76 -14.50
CA LEU A 117 -1.35 13.43 -13.29
C LEU A 117 -0.68 12.33 -12.46
N TYR A 118 0.50 11.85 -12.85
CA TYR A 118 1.16 10.77 -12.12
C TYR A 118 1.53 11.22 -10.70
N PRO A 119 1.15 10.45 -9.66
CA PRO A 119 1.36 10.86 -8.27
C PRO A 119 2.85 10.87 -7.90
N GLN A 120 3.25 11.84 -7.07
CA GLN A 120 4.61 11.94 -6.55
C GLN A 120 4.82 11.00 -5.35
N VAL A 121 3.74 10.63 -4.66
CA VAL A 121 3.72 9.65 -3.57
C VAL A 121 2.45 8.82 -3.68
N ILE A 122 2.52 7.52 -3.40
CA ILE A 122 1.36 6.63 -3.40
C ILE A 122 1.16 6.06 -1.99
N LEU A 123 -0.04 6.24 -1.44
CA LEU A 123 -0.49 5.63 -0.20
C LEU A 123 -1.15 4.29 -0.51
N VAL A 124 -0.70 3.24 0.17
CA VAL A 124 -1.16 1.86 -0.04
C VAL A 124 -1.86 1.37 1.23
N ASP A 125 -3.09 0.86 1.11
CA ASP A 125 -3.75 0.17 2.22
C ASP A 125 -3.04 -1.15 2.49
N GLY A 126 -2.18 -1.15 3.51
CA GLY A 126 -1.32 -2.28 3.81
C GLY A 126 0.04 -1.86 4.35
N ASN A 127 0.93 -2.84 4.50
CA ASN A 127 2.23 -2.62 5.12
C ASN A 127 3.34 -2.42 4.08
N GLY A 128 4.36 -1.64 4.44
CA GLY A 128 5.65 -1.57 3.76
C GLY A 128 6.71 -2.34 4.53
N LEU A 129 7.66 -1.61 5.13
CA LEU A 129 8.73 -2.18 5.95
C LEU A 129 8.22 -2.88 7.22
N LEU A 130 7.05 -2.49 7.74
CA LEU A 130 6.37 -3.13 8.86
C LEU A 130 5.73 -4.46 8.44
N HIS A 131 6.56 -5.43 8.08
CA HIS A 131 6.14 -6.73 7.59
C HIS A 131 7.10 -7.81 8.10
N PRO A 132 6.69 -9.07 8.35
CA PRO A 132 7.59 -10.13 8.81
C PRO A 132 8.83 -10.31 7.94
N ARG A 133 8.69 -10.08 6.63
CA ARG A 133 9.80 -10.13 5.67
C ARG A 133 10.46 -8.78 5.38
N LYS A 134 10.00 -7.70 6.03
CA LYS A 134 10.42 -6.31 5.79
C LYS A 134 10.22 -5.86 4.34
N PHE A 135 9.17 -6.37 3.72
CA PHE A 135 8.85 -6.16 2.30
C PHE A 135 7.36 -6.47 2.07
N GLY A 136 6.51 -5.61 2.62
CA GLY A 136 5.06 -5.68 2.42
C GLY A 136 4.63 -5.12 1.07
N ILE A 137 3.32 -5.06 0.84
CA ILE A 137 2.72 -4.61 -0.43
C ILE A 137 3.18 -3.21 -0.85
N ALA A 138 3.30 -2.27 0.08
CA ALA A 138 3.71 -0.91 -0.25
C ALA A 138 5.16 -0.85 -0.76
N SER A 139 6.05 -1.61 -0.12
CA SER A 139 7.44 -1.75 -0.56
C SER A 139 7.55 -2.45 -1.90
N HIS A 140 6.79 -3.53 -2.10
CA HIS A 140 6.78 -4.28 -3.34
C HIS A 140 6.28 -3.43 -4.51
N LEU A 141 5.13 -2.78 -4.35
CA LEU A 141 4.58 -1.89 -5.37
C LEU A 141 5.56 -0.75 -5.69
N GLY A 142 6.13 -0.12 -4.65
CA GLY A 142 7.05 1.01 -4.80
C GLY A 142 8.30 0.67 -5.60
N VAL A 143 8.94 -0.47 -5.30
CA VAL A 143 10.09 -0.96 -6.07
C VAL A 143 9.71 -1.20 -7.53
N LEU A 144 8.55 -1.78 -7.82
CA LEU A 144 8.18 -2.07 -9.21
C LEU A 144 7.78 -0.80 -9.99
N CYS A 145 7.08 0.15 -9.37
CA CYS A 145 6.65 1.38 -10.03
C CYS A 145 7.70 2.51 -9.98
N GLN A 146 8.79 2.31 -9.24
CA GLN A 146 9.87 3.28 -9.02
C GLN A 146 9.33 4.64 -8.57
N THR A 147 8.39 4.61 -7.62
CA THR A 147 7.69 5.78 -7.10
C THR A 147 7.67 5.71 -5.57
N PRO A 148 7.79 6.85 -4.86
CA PRO A 148 7.65 6.88 -3.42
C PRO A 148 6.33 6.24 -2.96
N THR A 149 6.42 5.27 -2.05
CA THR A 149 5.25 4.59 -1.49
C THR A 149 5.26 4.60 0.03
N ILE A 150 4.07 4.65 0.61
CA ILE A 150 3.86 4.58 2.06
C ILE A 150 2.82 3.49 2.34
N GLY A 151 3.14 2.57 3.23
CA GLY A 151 2.17 1.61 3.75
C GLY A 151 1.40 2.21 4.91
N VAL A 152 0.07 2.22 4.81
CA VAL A 152 -0.84 2.65 5.87
C VAL A 152 -1.79 1.50 6.20
N ALA A 153 -1.51 0.77 7.28
CA ALA A 153 -2.34 -0.35 7.71
C ALA A 153 -3.41 0.09 8.73
N LYS A 154 -4.63 -0.44 8.56
CA LYS A 154 -5.76 -0.21 9.47
C LYS A 154 -5.64 -0.98 10.79
N ASN A 155 -4.91 -2.10 10.80
CA ASN A 155 -4.73 -2.98 11.96
C ASN A 155 -3.24 -3.23 12.20
N PHE A 156 -2.87 -3.48 13.45
CA PHE A 156 -1.48 -3.82 13.78
C PHE A 156 -1.15 -5.21 13.24
N LEU A 157 -0.07 -5.33 12.47
CA LEU A 157 0.47 -6.62 12.06
C LEU A 157 1.44 -7.11 13.14
N VAL A 158 1.03 -8.15 13.88
CA VAL A 158 1.91 -8.80 14.84
C VAL A 158 3.01 -9.52 14.07
N ILE A 159 4.24 -9.01 14.18
CA ILE A 159 5.43 -9.68 13.64
C ILE A 159 5.93 -10.64 14.74
N PRO A 160 5.97 -11.98 14.48
CA PRO A 160 6.36 -12.96 15.50
C PRO A 160 7.85 -12.83 15.87
N SER A 161 8.14 -11.94 16.82
CA SER A 161 9.32 -11.83 17.68
C SER A 161 9.43 -10.36 18.11
N GLU A 162 9.14 -10.02 19.37
CA GLU A 162 9.80 -8.86 20.01
C GLU A 162 9.31 -7.41 19.70
N PHE A 163 8.02 -7.09 19.86
CA PHE A 163 7.57 -5.69 19.98
C PHE A 163 6.88 -5.43 21.32
N ASN A 164 7.57 -4.74 22.24
CA ASN A 164 7.07 -4.38 23.57
C ASN A 164 6.59 -2.92 23.68
N ASP A 165 6.71 -2.11 22.62
CA ASP A 165 6.42 -0.68 22.69
C ASP A 165 5.66 -0.21 21.43
N MET A 166 4.39 0.17 21.61
CA MET A 166 3.46 0.50 20.53
C MET A 166 3.63 1.92 19.98
N ALA A 167 4.35 2.81 20.69
CA ALA A 167 4.51 4.22 20.31
C ALA A 167 5.55 4.44 19.21
N THR A 168 6.51 3.52 19.05
CA THR A 168 7.53 3.54 18.00
C THR A 168 7.84 2.08 17.71
N ILE A 169 7.56 1.57 16.51
CA ILE A 169 7.59 0.12 16.29
C ILE A 169 9.05 -0.35 16.20
N LYS A 170 9.65 -0.66 17.37
CA LYS A 170 11.06 -1.02 17.63
C LYS A 170 11.25 -2.54 17.78
N ARG A 171 12.33 -3.10 17.23
CA ARG A 171 12.79 -4.47 17.53
C ARG A 171 13.28 -4.54 19.00
N SER A 172 12.94 -5.55 19.79
CA SER A 172 13.51 -5.66 21.16
C SER A 172 15.03 -5.92 21.17
N THR A 173 15.60 -6.36 20.04
CA THR A 173 17.04 -6.63 19.87
C THR A 173 17.78 -5.71 18.89
N SER A 174 17.14 -4.68 18.30
CA SER A 174 17.83 -3.59 17.57
C SER A 174 17.07 -2.26 17.64
N ASN A 175 17.79 -1.15 17.65
CA ASN A 175 17.24 0.21 17.51
C ASN A 175 16.55 0.48 16.15
N SER A 176 16.18 -0.54 15.37
CA SER A 176 15.54 -0.37 14.06
C SER A 176 14.05 -0.10 14.22
N ILE A 177 13.60 1.06 13.73
CA ILE A 177 12.20 1.47 13.70
C ILE A 177 11.60 0.99 12.37
N TYR A 178 10.57 0.14 12.41
CA TYR A 178 9.92 -0.40 11.20
C TYR A 178 8.68 0.37 10.76
N GLY A 179 8.17 1.23 11.65
CA GLY A 179 6.98 2.04 11.43
C GLY A 179 6.57 2.77 12.70
N THR A 180 5.42 3.43 12.66
CA THR A 180 4.82 4.09 13.80
C THR A 180 3.33 3.84 13.86
N ALA A 181 2.78 3.73 15.07
CA ALA A 181 1.36 3.95 15.29
C ALA A 181 1.10 5.46 15.23
N LEU A 182 0.10 5.89 14.47
CA LEU A 182 -0.22 7.28 14.24
C LEU A 182 -1.70 7.53 14.52
N ARG A 183 -1.99 8.41 15.48
CA ARG A 183 -3.32 8.98 15.67
C ARG A 183 -3.48 10.13 14.69
N THR A 184 -4.23 9.90 13.63
CA THR A 184 -4.34 10.78 12.46
C THR A 184 -5.37 11.91 12.62
N SER A 185 -6.26 11.81 13.59
CA SER A 185 -7.21 12.88 13.93
C SER A 185 -7.61 12.84 15.39
N ASP A 186 -8.13 13.96 15.91
CA ASP A 186 -8.57 14.06 17.30
C ASP A 186 -9.79 13.18 17.62
N ASN A 187 -10.56 12.81 16.59
CA ASN A 187 -11.70 11.91 16.76
C ASN A 187 -11.33 10.43 16.54
N ALA A 188 -10.09 10.13 16.15
CA ALA A 188 -9.65 8.76 15.94
C ALA A 188 -9.38 8.07 17.29
N THR A 189 -10.18 7.04 17.59
CA THR A 189 -9.99 6.17 18.77
C THR A 189 -8.88 5.14 18.56
N ASN A 190 -8.68 4.69 17.31
CA ASN A 190 -7.66 3.72 16.94
C ASN A 190 -6.60 4.36 16.03
N PRO A 191 -5.30 4.09 16.23
CA PRO A 191 -4.26 4.58 15.34
C PRO A 191 -4.30 3.87 13.99
N VAL A 192 -3.70 4.46 12.97
CA VAL A 192 -3.22 3.73 11.78
C VAL A 192 -1.75 3.38 11.97
N PHE A 193 -1.25 2.39 11.25
CA PHE A 193 0.15 1.98 11.34
C PHE A 193 0.87 2.38 10.04
N VAL A 194 1.77 3.34 10.15
CA VAL A 194 2.51 3.91 9.02
C VAL A 194 3.87 3.25 8.93
N SER A 195 4.25 2.83 7.73
CA SER A 195 5.58 2.28 7.45
C SER A 195 6.10 2.74 6.09
N GLN A 196 7.42 2.87 5.99
CA GLN A 196 8.09 3.19 4.73
C GLN A 196 7.75 2.12 3.68
N GLY A 197 7.32 2.54 2.50
CA GLY A 197 7.21 1.67 1.34
C GLY A 197 8.53 1.67 0.59
N HIS A 198 8.81 2.73 -0.17
CA HIS A 198 9.99 2.89 -1.03
C HIS A 198 10.29 4.40 -1.24
N LEU A 199 11.56 4.77 -1.43
CA LEU A 199 12.07 6.13 -1.75
C LEU A 199 11.65 7.23 -0.77
N ILE A 200 11.31 6.86 0.47
CA ILE A 200 10.81 7.79 1.47
C ILE A 200 11.29 7.42 2.88
N THR A 201 11.65 8.43 3.67
CA THR A 201 11.94 8.29 5.09
C THR A 201 10.66 8.11 5.90
N LEU A 202 10.77 7.57 7.11
CA LEU A 202 9.61 7.40 7.99
C LEU A 202 9.08 8.77 8.46
N GLU A 203 9.98 9.72 8.69
CA GLU A 203 9.61 11.10 9.06
C GLU A 203 8.75 11.74 7.97
N THR A 204 9.21 11.70 6.72
CA THR A 204 8.46 12.27 5.59
C THR A 204 7.15 11.52 5.35
N ALA A 205 7.15 10.19 5.48
CA ALA A 205 5.94 9.38 5.38
C ALA A 205 4.88 9.80 6.42
N ILE A 206 5.27 10.07 7.67
CA ILE A 206 4.36 10.55 8.72
C ILE A 206 3.78 11.91 8.34
N LYS A 207 4.60 12.86 7.88
CA LYS A 207 4.14 14.19 7.44
C LYS A 207 3.12 14.08 6.31
N VAL A 208 3.39 13.27 5.30
CA VAL A 208 2.48 13.03 4.17
C VAL A 208 1.16 12.42 4.65
N VAL A 209 1.21 11.39 5.51
CA VAL A 209 0.00 10.75 6.04
C VAL A 209 -0.84 11.73 6.88
N LEU A 210 -0.22 12.57 7.72
CA LEU A 210 -0.95 13.58 8.49
C LEU A 210 -1.59 14.63 7.57
N SER A 211 -0.88 15.08 6.54
CA SER A 211 -1.39 16.08 5.58
C SER A 211 -2.59 15.58 4.74
N THR A 212 -2.80 14.26 4.69
CA THR A 212 -3.90 13.61 3.95
C THR A 212 -5.05 13.14 4.85
N CYS A 213 -5.03 13.48 6.15
CA CYS A 213 -6.07 13.11 7.12
C CYS A 213 -6.82 14.33 7.72
N PRO A 214 -7.32 15.30 6.93
CA PRO A 214 -7.90 16.52 7.50
C PRO A 214 -9.19 16.28 8.29
N LYS A 215 -9.91 15.18 8.02
CA LYS A 215 -11.24 14.89 8.60
C LYS A 215 -11.37 13.48 9.15
N HIS A 216 -10.72 12.52 8.53
CA HIS A 216 -10.93 11.10 8.80
C HIS A 216 -9.66 10.43 9.32
N ARG A 217 -9.86 9.31 10.03
CA ARG A 217 -8.76 8.45 10.52
C ARG A 217 -7.91 7.90 9.37
N ILE A 218 -8.54 7.52 8.27
CA ILE A 218 -7.87 6.94 7.11
C ILE A 218 -7.53 8.08 6.14
N PRO A 219 -6.29 8.13 5.59
CA PRO A 219 -5.93 9.11 4.57
C PRO A 219 -6.94 9.16 3.43
N GLU A 220 -7.29 10.37 2.98
CA GLU A 220 -8.30 10.56 1.92
C GLU A 220 -8.01 9.73 0.66
N PRO A 221 -6.77 9.61 0.14
CA PRO A 221 -6.51 8.80 -1.05
C PRO A 221 -6.89 7.32 -0.87
N ILE A 222 -6.55 6.72 0.28
CA ILE A 222 -6.91 5.32 0.59
C ILE A 222 -8.41 5.19 0.84
N ARG A 223 -8.98 6.12 1.61
CA ARG A 223 -10.42 6.13 1.92
C ARG A 223 -11.27 6.24 0.65
N ALA A 224 -10.87 7.10 -0.29
CA ALA A 224 -11.53 7.24 -1.57
C ALA A 224 -11.39 5.98 -2.42
N ALA A 225 -10.20 5.37 -2.47
CA ALA A 225 -9.99 4.12 -3.21
C ALA A 225 -10.90 2.99 -2.70
N ASP A 226 -11.01 2.80 -1.38
CA ASP A 226 -11.92 1.81 -0.75
C ASP A 226 -13.40 2.11 -1.01
N LEU A 227 -13.82 3.38 -0.97
CA LEU A 227 -15.23 3.73 -1.21
C LEU A 227 -15.62 3.58 -2.68
N GLU A 228 -14.76 4.05 -3.59
CA GLU A 228 -14.98 3.99 -5.02
C GLU A 228 -14.91 2.55 -5.54
N SER A 229 -13.96 1.73 -5.07
CA SER A 229 -13.85 0.32 -5.45
C SER A 229 -15.09 -0.47 -5.03
N ARG A 230 -15.59 -0.27 -3.80
CA ARG A 230 -16.84 -0.88 -3.32
C ARG A 230 -18.06 -0.38 -4.09
N ALA A 231 -18.11 0.90 -4.46
CA ALA A 231 -19.18 1.44 -5.28
C ALA A 231 -19.17 0.83 -6.69
N TYR A 232 -17.99 0.68 -7.28
CA TYR A 232 -17.81 0.01 -8.56
C TYR A 232 -18.32 -1.44 -8.51
N ILE A 233 -17.96 -2.20 -7.47
CA ILE A 233 -18.46 -3.57 -7.27
C ILE A 233 -19.99 -3.58 -7.22
N ARG A 234 -20.62 -2.73 -6.41
CA ARG A 234 -22.09 -2.69 -6.29
C ARG A 234 -22.80 -2.39 -7.61
N ASN A 235 -22.22 -1.53 -8.44
CA ASN A 235 -22.85 -1.10 -9.70
C ASN A 235 -22.61 -2.06 -10.86
N ASN A 236 -21.58 -2.91 -10.79
CA ASN A 236 -21.18 -3.83 -11.87
C ASN A 236 -21.37 -5.31 -11.51
N SER A 237 -21.94 -5.61 -10.33
CA SER A 237 -22.38 -6.97 -9.97
C SER A 237 -23.79 -7.20 -10.54
N GLN A 238 -23.87 -7.50 -11.83
CA GLN A 238 -25.06 -8.05 -12.50
C GLN A 238 -24.72 -9.40 -13.13
#